data_AF-A0A0S2DLH2-F1
#
_entry.id   AF-A0A0S2DLH2-F1
#
_cell.length_a   1.000
_cell.length_b   1.000
_cell.length_c   1.000
_cell.angle_alpha   90.00
_cell.angle_beta   90.00
_cell.angle_gamma   90.00
#
_symmetry.space_group_name_H-M   'P 1'
#
loop_
_entity.id
_entity.type
_entity.pdbx_description
1 polymer ?
#
loop_
_entity_poly.entity_id
_entity_poly.type
_entity_poly.pdbx_seq_one_letter_code
_entity_poly.pdbx_strand_id
1 'polypeptide(L)'
;MKAALKNLAFAGLLAGLFPAFGPAGAVAPAAPDLPLRVSPWLEQAMDSKTCPLVDVRVDAAGQAGRAANAPAARVATVWLAREDDAADPSAWPALYLSLGGRPLALRREGAATDVEAQSLRDRRGPALRWSAPAERVSARLLLQAPRLYVETGEGWRPVPPGRAAQARQGEDPTRTVWKGRLSLDLRGRRWEREVEVVSICGP
;
A
#
# COMPACT_ATOMS: atom_id res chain seq x y z
N MET A 1 -39.86 64.49 51.96
CA MET A 1 -39.77 63.79 53.26
C MET A 1 -39.56 62.30 52.99
N LYS A 2 -38.55 61.70 53.64
CA LYS A 2 -38.36 60.26 54.02
C LYS A 2 -38.69 59.21 52.94
N ALA A 3 -37.71 58.47 52.38
CA ALA A 3 -37.05 57.28 52.97
C ALA A 3 -38.07 56.22 53.44
N ALA A 4 -37.95 54.92 53.19
CA ALA A 4 -36.75 54.09 53.18
C ALA A 4 -37.07 52.70 52.57
N LEU A 5 -36.18 52.15 51.75
CA LEU A 5 -35.32 51.00 52.03
C LEU A 5 -36.01 49.63 52.26
N LYS A 6 -35.70 48.69 51.36
CA LYS A 6 -35.21 47.37 51.76
C LYS A 6 -33.88 47.06 51.05
N ASN A 7 -32.88 46.83 51.89
CA ASN A 7 -31.47 46.47 51.69
C ASN A 7 -31.30 45.18 50.86
N LEU A 8 -30.40 45.13 49.86
CA LEU A 8 -28.92 44.97 49.88
C LEU A 8 -28.45 43.54 50.16
N ALA A 9 -27.80 42.91 49.17
CA ALA A 9 -26.50 42.20 49.22
C ALA A 9 -26.26 41.52 47.85
N PHE A 10 -25.42 42.00 46.94
CA PHE A 10 -23.94 41.99 46.87
C PHE A 10 -23.27 40.62 46.68
N ALA A 11 -22.41 40.60 45.64
CA ALA A 11 -21.24 39.74 45.39
C ALA A 11 -21.46 38.34 44.80
N GLY A 12 -20.78 38.10 43.66
CA GLY A 12 -20.58 36.74 43.14
C GLY A 12 -20.18 36.66 41.67
N LEU A 13 -19.27 37.51 41.19
CA LEU A 13 -18.65 37.39 39.88
C LEU A 13 -17.69 36.19 39.87
N LEU A 14 -18.03 35.10 39.18
CA LEU A 14 -17.07 34.05 38.83
C LEU A 14 -17.22 33.69 37.36
N ALA A 15 -16.34 34.32 36.58
CA ALA A 15 -16.02 33.97 35.21
C ALA A 15 -15.43 32.55 35.18
N GLY A 16 -16.23 31.57 34.77
CA GLY A 16 -15.77 30.26 34.36
C GLY A 16 -15.68 30.19 32.84
N LEU A 17 -14.63 30.77 32.26
CA LEU A 17 -14.18 30.42 30.92
C LEU A 17 -13.75 28.95 30.94
N PHE A 18 -14.68 28.04 30.65
CA PHE A 18 -14.33 26.70 30.21
C PHE A 18 -13.95 26.80 28.74
N PRO A 19 -12.67 26.61 28.36
CA PRO A 19 -12.38 26.26 26.99
C PRO A 19 -13.06 24.90 26.76
N ALA A 20 -14.14 24.91 25.99
CA ALA A 20 -14.67 23.70 25.40
C ALA A 20 -13.56 23.11 24.54
N PHE A 21 -12.79 22.18 25.10
CA PHE A 21 -11.99 21.23 24.33
C PHE A 21 -13.00 20.38 23.54
N GLY A 22 -13.42 20.91 22.38
CA GLY A 22 -14.09 20.12 21.38
C GLY A 22 -13.22 18.90 21.08
N PRO A 23 -13.80 17.72 20.83
CA PRO A 23 -13.02 16.55 20.47
C PRO A 23 -12.15 16.94 19.29
N ALA A 24 -10.82 16.88 19.49
CA ALA A 24 -9.86 17.06 18.41
C ALA A 24 -10.30 16.09 17.31
N GLY A 25 -10.82 16.64 16.22
CA GLY A 25 -11.34 15.85 15.10
C GLY A 25 -10.24 14.87 14.75
N ALA A 26 -10.52 13.58 14.90
CA ALA A 26 -9.60 12.53 14.50
C ALA A 26 -9.29 12.76 13.03
N VAL A 27 -8.15 13.39 12.75
CA VAL A 27 -7.70 13.64 11.39
C VAL A 27 -7.61 12.27 10.75
N ALA A 28 -8.42 12.03 9.72
CA ALA A 28 -8.54 10.72 9.10
C ALA A 28 -7.14 10.15 8.81
N PRO A 29 -6.93 8.84 9.04
CA PRO A 29 -5.67 8.20 8.72
C PRO A 29 -5.33 8.49 7.26
N ALA A 30 -4.07 8.82 7.01
CA ALA A 30 -3.60 9.02 5.64
C ALA A 30 -3.64 7.70 4.88
N ALA A 31 -4.75 7.47 4.19
CA ALA A 31 -4.92 6.31 3.35
C ALA A 31 -4.36 6.60 1.94
N PRO A 32 -3.83 5.58 1.26
CA PRO A 32 -3.58 5.63 -0.16
C PRO A 32 -4.89 5.83 -0.92
N ASP A 33 -4.83 6.52 -2.06
CA ASP A 33 -5.99 6.70 -2.92
C ASP A 33 -6.43 5.34 -3.49
N LEU A 34 -7.75 5.10 -3.46
CA LEU A 34 -8.36 3.88 -3.98
C LEU A 34 -9.45 4.22 -5.01
N PRO A 35 -9.35 3.73 -6.26
CA PRO A 35 -8.23 3.00 -6.81
C PRO A 35 -6.98 3.88 -6.95
N LEU A 36 -5.81 3.25 -7.03
CA LEU A 36 -4.57 3.91 -7.39
C LEU A 36 -4.79 4.74 -8.66
N ARG A 37 -4.46 6.03 -8.61
CA ARG A 37 -4.37 6.85 -9.82
C ARG A 37 -3.14 6.41 -10.58
N VAL A 38 -3.36 5.68 -11.67
CA VAL A 38 -2.29 5.21 -12.57
C VAL A 38 -1.92 6.38 -13.47
N SER A 39 -0.62 6.67 -13.61
CA SER A 39 -0.19 7.61 -14.64
C SER A 39 -0.32 6.94 -16.02
N PRO A 40 -0.67 7.67 -17.09
CA PRO A 40 -0.69 7.10 -18.44
C PRO A 40 0.64 6.45 -18.86
N TRP A 41 1.75 6.94 -18.32
CA TRP A 41 3.07 6.34 -18.51
C TRP A 41 3.18 4.95 -17.87
N LEU A 42 2.64 4.77 -16.66
CA LEU A 42 2.63 3.48 -15.99
C LEU A 42 1.75 2.48 -16.76
N GLU A 43 0.62 2.91 -17.34
CA GLU A 43 -0.18 2.06 -18.24
C GLU A 43 0.62 1.59 -19.47
N GLN A 44 1.35 2.50 -20.13
CA GLN A 44 2.18 2.17 -21.30
C GLN A 44 3.39 1.29 -20.94
N ALA A 45 3.97 1.46 -19.75
CA ALA A 45 5.08 0.63 -19.30
C ALA A 45 4.66 -0.83 -19.06
N MET A 46 3.39 -1.05 -18.65
CA MET A 46 2.79 -2.38 -18.51
C MET A 46 2.63 -3.13 -19.85
N ASP A 47 2.61 -2.42 -20.98
CA ASP A 47 2.51 -3.02 -22.32
C ASP A 47 3.87 -3.48 -22.87
N SER A 48 4.98 -3.13 -22.19
CA SER A 48 6.31 -3.65 -22.53
C SER A 48 6.57 -4.96 -21.79
N LYS A 49 7.21 -5.93 -22.45
CA LYS A 49 7.56 -7.26 -21.89
C LYS A 49 8.63 -7.20 -20.77
N THR A 50 8.46 -6.34 -19.78
CA THR A 50 9.37 -6.20 -18.63
C THR A 50 8.77 -6.93 -17.44
N CYS A 51 9.25 -8.15 -17.22
CA CYS A 51 8.99 -8.91 -16.02
C CYS A 51 9.78 -8.29 -14.84
N PRO A 52 9.21 -8.15 -13.63
CA PRO A 52 7.83 -8.45 -13.25
C PRO A 52 6.91 -7.22 -13.24
N LEU A 53 5.67 -7.39 -13.74
CA LEU A 53 4.58 -6.47 -13.47
C LEU A 53 3.96 -6.83 -12.11
N VAL A 54 4.06 -5.93 -11.11
CA VAL A 54 3.69 -6.26 -9.73
C VAL A 54 2.59 -5.33 -9.21
N ASP A 55 1.40 -5.89 -9.01
CA ASP A 55 0.26 -5.20 -8.44
C ASP A 55 0.11 -5.46 -6.95
N VAL A 56 -0.17 -4.42 -6.17
CA VAL A 56 -0.63 -4.54 -4.77
C VAL A 56 -2.10 -4.15 -4.69
N ARG A 57 -2.93 -5.06 -4.22
CA ARG A 57 -4.39 -4.93 -4.19
C ARG A 57 -4.94 -5.09 -2.77
N VAL A 58 -5.89 -4.25 -2.39
CA VAL A 58 -6.62 -4.41 -1.12
C VAL A 58 -7.81 -5.33 -1.37
N ASP A 59 -8.00 -6.32 -0.50
CA ASP A 59 -9.16 -7.21 -0.53
C ASP A 59 -10.47 -6.40 -0.46
N ALA A 60 -11.54 -6.89 -1.12
CA ALA A 60 -12.85 -6.25 -1.18
C ALA A 60 -13.44 -6.03 0.23
N ALA A 61 -13.19 -6.95 1.16
CA ALA A 61 -13.60 -6.82 2.57
C ALA A 61 -12.90 -5.66 3.31
N GLY A 62 -11.74 -5.19 2.83
CA GLY A 62 -10.98 -4.08 3.41
C GLY A 62 -11.34 -2.70 2.86
N GLN A 63 -12.26 -2.63 1.88
CA GLN A 63 -12.65 -1.41 1.18
C GLN A 63 -13.93 -0.82 1.78
N ALA A 64 -13.79 -0.03 2.85
CA ALA A 64 -14.93 0.69 3.43
C ALA A 64 -15.58 1.61 2.37
N GLY A 65 -16.89 1.46 2.17
CA GLY A 65 -17.68 2.33 1.28
C GLY A 65 -17.72 1.94 -0.20
N ARG A 66 -17.21 0.76 -0.58
CA ARG A 66 -17.36 0.22 -1.95
C ARG A 66 -18.44 -0.86 -2.02
N ALA A 67 -19.06 -1.00 -3.19
CA ALA A 67 -20.06 -2.04 -3.44
C ALA A 67 -19.47 -3.44 -3.21
N ALA A 68 -20.27 -4.37 -2.68
CA ALA A 68 -19.84 -5.73 -2.35
C ALA A 68 -19.27 -6.53 -3.54
N ASN A 69 -19.61 -6.12 -4.77
CA ASN A 69 -19.15 -6.73 -6.02
C ASN A 69 -18.05 -5.91 -6.72
N ALA A 70 -17.51 -4.88 -6.08
CA ALA A 70 -16.46 -4.07 -6.67
C ALA A 70 -15.16 -4.90 -6.81
N PRO A 71 -14.48 -4.85 -7.96
CA PRO A 71 -13.22 -5.54 -8.14
C PRO A 71 -12.17 -5.05 -7.13
N ALA A 72 -11.26 -5.96 -6.74
CA ALA A 72 -10.15 -5.64 -5.85
C ALA A 72 -9.42 -4.36 -6.31
N ALA A 73 -9.26 -3.39 -5.42
CA ALA A 73 -8.68 -2.10 -5.75
C ALA A 73 -7.15 -2.20 -5.74
N ARG A 74 -6.51 -1.87 -6.87
CA ARG A 74 -5.06 -1.60 -6.88
C ARG A 74 -4.79 -0.41 -5.96
N VAL A 75 -3.86 -0.55 -5.02
CA VAL A 75 -3.45 0.48 -4.07
C VAL A 75 -2.02 0.95 -4.29
N ALA A 76 -1.20 0.06 -4.84
CA ALA A 76 0.15 0.36 -5.26
C ALA A 76 0.55 -0.55 -6.42
N THR A 77 1.62 -0.19 -7.13
CA THR A 77 2.33 -1.06 -8.06
C THR A 77 3.82 -0.98 -7.78
N VAL A 78 4.61 -1.97 -8.18
CA VAL A 78 6.06 -1.89 -8.15
C VAL A 78 6.59 -1.79 -9.57
N TRP A 79 7.46 -0.82 -9.81
CA TRP A 79 8.06 -0.58 -11.11
C TRP A 79 9.46 0.04 -10.99
N LEU A 80 10.14 0.22 -12.11
CA LEU A 80 11.35 1.04 -12.21
C LEU A 80 10.96 2.52 -12.22
N ALA A 81 11.55 3.35 -11.38
CA ALA A 81 11.47 4.79 -11.63
C ALA A 81 12.49 5.26 -12.63
N ARG A 82 12.25 6.46 -13.15
CA ARG A 82 13.13 7.12 -14.11
C ARG A 82 14.56 7.23 -13.58
N GLU A 83 14.74 7.33 -12.28
CA GLU A 83 16.07 7.39 -11.67
C GLU A 83 16.62 6.00 -11.28
N ASP A 84 15.87 4.93 -11.57
CA ASP A 84 16.27 3.51 -11.42
C ASP A 84 16.67 2.88 -12.76
N ASP A 85 17.08 3.65 -13.78
CA ASP A 85 17.39 3.14 -15.13
C ASP A 85 18.42 1.99 -15.15
N ALA A 86 19.17 1.78 -14.06
CA ALA A 86 20.13 0.69 -13.88
C ALA A 86 19.68 -0.43 -12.92
N ALA A 87 18.50 -0.34 -12.31
CA ALA A 87 18.01 -1.34 -11.36
C ALA A 87 17.34 -2.52 -12.07
N ASP A 88 17.53 -3.72 -11.53
CA ASP A 88 16.83 -4.92 -12.01
C ASP A 88 15.34 -4.86 -11.57
N PRO A 89 14.36 -4.90 -12.50
CA PRO A 89 12.95 -4.98 -12.16
C PRO A 89 12.60 -6.14 -11.21
N SER A 90 13.30 -7.28 -11.33
CA SER A 90 13.11 -8.45 -10.46
C SER A 90 13.38 -8.11 -8.98
N ALA A 91 14.20 -7.08 -8.75
CA ALA A 91 14.51 -6.55 -7.44
C ALA A 91 13.49 -5.53 -6.91
N TRP A 92 12.32 -5.37 -7.53
CA TRP A 92 11.19 -4.59 -7.00
C TRP A 92 11.61 -3.19 -6.47
N PRO A 93 12.25 -2.35 -7.31
CA PRO A 93 13.05 -1.23 -6.83
C PRO A 93 12.24 -0.03 -6.33
N ALA A 94 11.10 0.30 -6.94
CA ALA A 94 10.26 1.40 -6.47
C ALA A 94 8.79 0.98 -6.29
N LEU A 95 8.21 1.38 -5.16
CA LEU A 95 6.78 1.23 -4.87
C LEU A 95 6.05 2.52 -5.24
N TYR A 96 5.09 2.42 -6.14
CA TYR A 96 4.26 3.52 -6.60
C TYR A 96 2.90 3.50 -5.95
N LEU A 97 2.50 4.65 -5.43
CA LEU A 97 1.19 4.85 -4.84
C LEU A 97 0.72 6.28 -5.06
N SER A 98 -0.55 6.56 -4.79
CA SER A 98 -1.10 7.92 -4.82
C SER A 98 -1.59 8.30 -3.41
N LEU A 99 -1.25 9.52 -2.95
CA LEU A 99 -1.73 10.08 -1.69
C LEU A 99 -2.34 11.44 -1.93
N GLY A 100 -3.64 11.59 -1.67
CA GLY A 100 -4.33 12.88 -1.81
C GLY A 100 -4.30 13.41 -3.24
N GLY A 101 -4.38 12.51 -4.23
CA GLY A 101 -4.32 12.83 -5.66
C GLY A 101 -2.92 13.02 -6.22
N ARG A 102 -1.86 12.84 -5.42
CA ARG A 102 -0.47 13.01 -5.86
C ARG A 102 0.23 11.65 -6.02
N PRO A 103 0.81 11.36 -7.21
CA PRO A 103 1.62 10.16 -7.39
C PRO A 103 2.93 10.28 -6.59
N LEU A 104 3.38 9.16 -6.04
CA LEU A 104 4.62 9.04 -5.29
C LEU A 104 5.34 7.75 -5.70
N ALA A 105 6.66 7.84 -5.80
CA ALA A 105 7.55 6.69 -5.97
C ALA A 105 8.44 6.60 -4.73
N LEU A 106 8.32 5.50 -3.99
CA LEU A 106 9.12 5.23 -2.80
C LEU A 106 10.22 4.25 -3.17
N ARG A 107 11.46 4.53 -2.78
CA ARG A 107 12.64 3.70 -3.10
C ARG A 107 12.77 2.51 -2.17
N ARG A 108 13.14 1.35 -2.69
CA ARG A 108 13.38 0.14 -1.90
C ARG A 108 14.59 0.36 -1.00
N GLU A 109 14.44 -0.02 0.26
CA GLU A 109 15.53 -0.08 1.23
C GLU A 109 16.16 -1.48 1.23
N GLY A 110 17.49 -1.52 1.41
CA GLY A 110 18.26 -2.77 1.49
C GLY A 110 18.78 -3.26 0.14
N ALA A 111 19.21 -4.52 0.10
CA ALA A 111 19.85 -5.10 -1.09
C ALA A 111 18.84 -5.29 -2.24
N ALA A 112 19.30 -4.99 -3.46
CA ALA A 112 18.60 -5.35 -4.69
C ALA A 112 18.71 -6.86 -4.91
N THR A 113 17.66 -7.58 -4.53
CA THR A 113 17.56 -9.04 -4.71
C THR A 113 16.28 -9.37 -5.47
N ASP A 114 16.35 -10.33 -6.40
CA ASP A 114 15.18 -10.91 -7.06
C ASP A 114 14.23 -11.48 -6.02
N VAL A 115 13.17 -10.71 -5.74
CA VAL A 115 12.23 -10.99 -4.65
C VAL A 115 11.45 -12.26 -4.94
N GLU A 116 11.04 -12.43 -6.19
CA GLU A 116 10.20 -13.54 -6.60
C GLU A 116 11.00 -14.84 -6.54
N ALA A 117 12.16 -14.89 -7.19
CA ALA A 117 13.00 -16.08 -7.18
C ALA A 117 13.47 -16.45 -5.78
N GLN A 118 13.80 -15.46 -4.93
CA GLN A 118 14.16 -15.71 -3.53
C GLN A 118 12.98 -16.29 -2.75
N SER A 119 11.79 -15.67 -2.83
CA SER A 119 10.63 -16.11 -2.07
C SER A 119 10.11 -17.49 -2.47
N LEU A 120 10.19 -17.84 -3.76
CA LEU A 120 9.85 -19.17 -4.28
C LEU A 120 10.83 -20.24 -3.79
N ARG A 121 12.13 -19.94 -3.82
CA ARG A 121 13.20 -20.84 -3.37
C ARG A 121 13.12 -21.11 -1.86
N ASP A 122 12.99 -20.04 -1.08
CA ASP A 122 12.96 -20.10 0.39
C ASP A 122 11.59 -20.53 0.92
N ARG A 123 10.57 -20.58 0.04
CA ARG A 123 9.16 -20.88 0.36
C ARG A 123 8.63 -20.00 1.50
N ARG A 124 9.06 -18.73 1.49
CA ARG A 124 8.78 -17.75 2.53
C ARG A 124 8.48 -16.41 1.88
N GLY A 125 7.53 -15.68 2.45
CA GLY A 125 7.23 -14.34 1.97
C GLY A 125 8.29 -13.32 2.41
N PRO A 126 8.62 -12.35 1.55
CA PRO A 126 9.59 -11.31 1.87
C PRO A 126 9.03 -10.28 2.87
N ALA A 127 9.95 -9.60 3.55
CA ALA A 127 9.66 -8.39 4.32
C ALA A 127 10.40 -7.23 3.65
N LEU A 128 9.65 -6.35 3.00
CA LEU A 128 10.19 -5.26 2.19
C LEU A 128 9.85 -3.90 2.78
N ARG A 129 10.71 -2.93 2.51
CA ARG A 129 10.56 -1.54 2.95
C ARG A 129 10.87 -0.60 1.81
N TRP A 130 10.09 0.47 1.72
CA TRP A 130 10.37 1.58 0.83
C TRP A 130 10.22 2.90 1.58
N SER A 131 10.95 3.92 1.16
CA SER A 131 10.80 5.26 1.72
C SER A 131 10.99 6.37 0.68
N ALA A 132 10.39 7.51 1.00
CA ALA A 132 10.55 8.78 0.31
C ALA A 132 10.80 9.84 1.40
N PRO A 133 12.07 10.02 1.83
CA PRO A 133 12.38 10.83 3.01
C PRO A 133 12.00 12.30 2.88
N ALA A 134 12.13 12.88 1.69
CA ALA A 134 11.75 14.27 1.42
C ALA A 134 10.24 14.51 1.65
N GLU A 135 9.43 13.50 1.34
CA GLU A 135 7.98 13.49 1.48
C GLU A 135 7.54 13.00 2.88
N ARG A 136 8.48 12.46 3.67
CA ARG A 136 8.26 11.84 4.99
C ARG A 136 7.24 10.70 4.92
N VAL A 137 7.42 9.83 3.92
CA VAL A 137 6.60 8.65 3.71
C VAL A 137 7.47 7.40 3.79
N SER A 138 6.97 6.37 4.47
CA SER A 138 7.54 5.04 4.40
C SER A 138 6.47 3.98 4.23
N ALA A 139 6.83 2.88 3.58
CA ALA A 139 5.98 1.73 3.34
C ALA A 139 6.70 0.46 3.81
N ARG A 140 5.95 -0.45 4.42
CA ARG A 140 6.41 -1.79 4.77
C ARG A 140 5.43 -2.82 4.24
N LEU A 141 5.97 -3.82 3.55
CA LEU A 141 5.20 -4.95 3.05
C LEU A 141 5.68 -6.23 3.75
N LEU A 142 4.77 -6.94 4.38
CA LEU A 142 5.02 -8.23 5.01
C LEU A 142 4.18 -9.29 4.30
N LEU A 143 4.84 -10.21 3.61
CA LEU A 143 4.18 -11.23 2.80
C LEU A 143 4.29 -12.62 3.44
N GLN A 144 3.30 -13.45 3.13
CA GLN A 144 3.30 -14.89 3.38
C GLN A 144 3.98 -15.62 2.22
N ALA A 145 4.16 -16.93 2.35
CA ALA A 145 4.73 -17.74 1.28
C ALA A 145 3.95 -17.58 -0.06
N PRO A 146 4.66 -17.46 -1.20
CA PRO A 146 4.01 -17.32 -2.51
C PRO A 146 3.23 -18.56 -2.94
N ARG A 147 2.24 -18.34 -3.81
CA ARG A 147 1.65 -19.36 -4.67
C ARG A 147 1.98 -19.02 -6.12
N LEU A 148 2.62 -19.95 -6.81
CA LEU A 148 2.92 -19.82 -8.23
C LEU A 148 1.83 -20.50 -9.06
N TYR A 149 1.48 -19.86 -10.17
CA TYR A 149 0.64 -20.41 -11.22
C TYR A 149 1.38 -20.30 -12.55
N VAL A 150 1.18 -21.28 -13.42
CA VAL A 150 1.62 -21.25 -14.83
C VAL A 150 0.39 -21.13 -15.71
N GLU A 151 0.50 -20.37 -16.79
CA GLU A 151 -0.56 -20.30 -17.79
C GLU A 151 -0.51 -21.54 -18.68
N THR A 152 -1.64 -22.24 -18.81
CA THR A 152 -1.80 -23.33 -19.77
C THR A 152 -2.91 -22.95 -20.76
N GLY A 153 -3.09 -23.75 -21.82
CA GLY A 153 -4.21 -23.54 -22.76
C GLY A 153 -5.61 -23.58 -22.12
N GLU A 154 -5.73 -24.05 -20.87
CA GLU A 154 -6.97 -24.09 -20.08
C GLU A 154 -7.04 -22.99 -19.00
N GLY A 155 -6.03 -22.11 -18.93
CA GLY A 155 -5.91 -21.03 -17.96
C GLY A 155 -4.82 -21.27 -16.89
N TRP A 156 -4.89 -20.51 -15.79
CA TRP A 156 -3.87 -20.53 -14.74
C TRP A 156 -3.97 -21.80 -13.87
N ARG A 157 -2.90 -22.62 -13.88
CA ARG A 157 -2.80 -23.84 -13.07
C ARG A 157 -1.80 -23.67 -11.92
N PRO A 158 -2.16 -24.08 -10.68
CA PRO A 158 -1.27 -23.94 -9.55
C PRO A 158 -0.06 -24.88 -9.67
N VAL A 159 1.12 -24.36 -9.37
CA VAL A 159 2.36 -25.14 -9.32
C VAL A 159 2.62 -25.59 -7.88
N PRO A 160 2.93 -26.88 -7.65
CA PRO A 160 3.32 -27.35 -6.32
C PRO A 160 4.54 -26.58 -5.78
N PRO A 161 4.59 -26.22 -4.48
CA PRO A 161 5.69 -25.41 -3.91
C PRO A 161 7.08 -25.99 -4.15
N GLY A 162 7.21 -27.33 -4.20
CA GLY A 162 8.48 -28.00 -4.47
C GLY A 162 9.02 -27.83 -5.91
N ARG A 163 8.17 -27.42 -6.86
CA ARG A 163 8.52 -27.20 -8.28
C ARG A 163 8.47 -25.73 -8.69
N ALA A 164 8.09 -24.84 -7.79
CA ALA A 164 7.78 -23.46 -8.15
C ALA A 164 8.99 -22.67 -8.68
N ALA A 165 10.16 -22.79 -8.03
CA ALA A 165 11.38 -22.13 -8.50
C ALA A 165 11.81 -22.63 -9.89
N GLN A 166 11.63 -23.92 -10.18
CA GLN A 166 11.94 -24.50 -11.49
C GLN A 166 10.93 -24.01 -12.56
N ALA A 167 9.63 -24.02 -12.23
CA ALA A 167 8.60 -23.57 -13.16
C ALA A 167 8.76 -22.09 -13.53
N ARG A 168 9.22 -21.24 -12.59
CA ARG A 168 9.52 -19.82 -12.86
C ARG A 168 10.64 -19.59 -13.87
N GLN A 169 11.51 -20.58 -14.08
CA GLN A 169 12.59 -20.54 -15.06
C GLN A 169 12.19 -21.17 -16.40
N GLY A 170 10.97 -21.69 -16.52
CA GLY A 170 10.44 -22.25 -17.75
C GLY A 170 10.01 -21.17 -18.75
N GLU A 171 9.53 -21.62 -19.91
CA GLU A 171 9.07 -20.76 -21.01
C GLU A 171 7.61 -20.30 -20.85
N ASP A 172 6.85 -20.95 -19.96
CA ASP A 172 5.44 -20.63 -19.75
C ASP A 172 5.28 -19.32 -18.95
N PRO A 173 4.28 -18.48 -19.28
CA PRO A 173 3.93 -17.32 -18.46
C PRO A 173 3.61 -17.75 -17.02
N THR A 174 4.07 -16.94 -16.07
CA THR A 174 3.89 -17.21 -14.65
C THR A 174 3.15 -16.08 -13.94
N ARG A 175 2.34 -16.48 -12.96
CA ARG A 175 1.66 -15.58 -12.04
C ARG A 175 2.00 -16.01 -10.62
N THR A 176 2.72 -15.15 -9.90
CA THR A 176 3.03 -15.38 -8.49
C THR A 176 2.14 -14.50 -7.62
N VAL A 177 1.50 -15.11 -6.62
CA VAL A 177 0.56 -14.44 -5.72
C VAL A 177 1.05 -14.57 -4.28
N TRP A 178 1.16 -13.44 -3.60
CA TRP A 178 1.40 -13.38 -2.15
C TRP A 178 0.21 -12.75 -1.45
N LYS A 179 -0.14 -13.27 -0.27
CA LYS A 179 -1.01 -12.58 0.67
C LYS A 179 -0.18 -11.96 1.78
N GLY A 180 -0.62 -10.85 2.32
CA GLY A 180 0.13 -10.21 3.39
C GLY A 180 -0.48 -8.90 3.82
N ARG A 181 0.39 -7.97 4.21
CA ARG A 181 0.00 -6.71 4.82
C ARG A 181 0.89 -5.58 4.36
N LEU A 182 0.26 -4.50 3.91
CA LEU A 182 0.92 -3.24 3.60
C LEU A 182 0.65 -2.26 4.73
N SER A 183 1.72 -1.70 5.29
CA SER A 183 1.68 -0.61 6.26
C SER A 183 2.30 0.63 5.62
N LEU A 184 1.65 1.78 5.77
CA LEU A 184 2.16 3.08 5.36
C LEU A 184 2.27 3.98 6.58
N ASP A 185 3.38 4.71 6.70
CA ASP A 185 3.53 5.80 7.65
C ASP A 185 3.71 7.11 6.88
N LEU A 186 2.79 8.06 7.11
CA LEU A 186 2.87 9.42 6.59
C LEU A 186 2.98 10.39 7.76
N ARG A 187 4.18 10.90 8.00
CA ARG A 187 4.45 11.88 9.07
C ARG A 187 3.94 11.42 10.44
N GLY A 188 4.13 10.14 10.77
CA GLY A 188 3.68 9.52 12.03
C GLY A 188 2.21 9.09 12.04
N ARG A 189 1.48 9.27 10.93
CA ARG A 189 0.12 8.72 10.77
C ARG A 189 0.20 7.39 10.05
N ARG A 190 -0.24 6.33 10.74
CA ARG A 190 -0.18 4.97 10.23
C ARG A 190 -1.48 4.58 9.53
N TRP A 191 -1.33 3.95 8.37
CA TRP A 191 -2.36 3.19 7.69
C TRP A 191 -1.89 1.75 7.49
N GLU A 192 -2.79 0.78 7.59
CA GLU A 192 -2.45 -0.63 7.41
C GLU A 192 -3.64 -1.41 6.88
N ARG A 193 -3.40 -2.25 5.88
CA ARG A 193 -4.41 -3.18 5.34
C ARG A 193 -3.79 -4.49 4.90
N GLU A 194 -4.62 -5.52 4.90
CA GLU A 194 -4.31 -6.78 4.23
C GLU A 194 -4.35 -6.58 2.71
N VAL A 195 -3.39 -7.19 2.04
CA VAL A 195 -3.19 -7.04 0.61
C VAL A 195 -2.90 -8.38 -0.05
N GLU A 196 -3.29 -8.48 -1.32
CA GLU A 196 -2.79 -9.46 -2.26
C GLU A 196 -1.79 -8.77 -3.19
N VAL A 197 -0.62 -9.37 -3.35
CA VAL A 197 0.42 -8.94 -4.29
C VAL A 197 0.47 -9.94 -5.43
N VAL A 198 0.42 -9.45 -6.66
CA VAL A 198 0.42 -10.29 -7.86
C VAL A 198 1.57 -9.85 -8.75
N SER A 199 2.52 -10.74 -8.98
CA SER A 199 3.57 -10.61 -10.01
C SER A 199 3.15 -11.42 -11.21
N ILE A 200 3.21 -10.83 -12.41
CA ILE A 200 3.00 -11.53 -13.67
C ILE A 200 4.28 -11.41 -14.50
N CYS A 201 4.78 -12.54 -14.96
CA CYS A 201 5.89 -12.63 -15.89
C CYS A 201 5.42 -13.30 -17.18
N GLY A 202 5.68 -12.64 -18.32
CA GLY A 202 5.48 -13.23 -19.65
C GLY A 202 6.56 -14.26 -19.99
N PRO A 203 6.42 -14.90 -21.17
CA PRO A 203 7.39 -15.87 -21.68
C PRO A 203 8.70 -15.19 -22.12
#